data_AF-A0A1I4EH67-F1
#
_entry.id   AF-A0A1I4EH67-F1
#
_cell.length_a   1.000
_cell.length_b   1.000
_cell.length_c   1.000
_cell.angle_alpha   90.00
_cell.angle_beta   90.00
_cell.angle_gamma   90.00
#
_symmetry.space_group_name_H-M   'P 1'
#
loop_
_entity.id
_entity.type
_entity.pdbx_description
1 polymer ?
#
loop_
_entity_poly.entity_id
_entity_poly.type
_entity_poly.pdbx_seq_one_letter_code
_entity_poly.pdbx_strand_id
1 'polypeptide(L)'
;MDVLPDDREHSLASALIDSRARWRDFALLAADMVFETDGAGCFTFVGPDEVLGWRAEALLGRPAAQLLAGGGCGLFRTRQAMRGARIWLNRADGTPSCLDFTVVPHEEGLRGAGRDVTTEERMAEVSARALRRATTLGRLLRLGQRQGDAAAALGAILRALPAALPAMGAALLVPEGAGWRVAVEGTASVPLGRLPSPGDVPAAASRLLLVGAESGACLLAWRDEAQPDFDAEDRDLLEALAMPVAGLHAEALRQQELAQAAHGDALTGLLNRRGFTMALAGRVRPAAGALLFIDLDGLKPLNDVLGHEAGDAALRGMAERLRAASWPGDVAARLGGDEFCLWLEGVESEAAALDRARPIGHPGPLPGWPEAGEGALRASLGIALPAAGEDLGSLMMRADAAMYAVKRAKAGGRR
;
A
#
# COMPACT_ATOMS: atom_id res chain seq x y z
N MET A 1 20.01 28.83 91.67
CA MET A 1 18.76 28.13 91.36
C MET A 1 19.06 27.32 90.10
N ASP A 2 19.61 26.13 90.34
CA ASP A 2 20.00 25.19 89.29
C ASP A 2 18.76 24.76 88.53
N VAL A 3 18.71 25.09 87.24
CA VAL A 3 17.79 24.44 86.31
C VAL A 3 18.39 23.08 86.02
N LEU A 4 17.71 22.03 86.48
CA LEU A 4 18.11 20.64 86.34
C LEU A 4 18.44 20.33 84.85
N PRO A 5 19.55 19.65 84.54
CA PRO A 5 19.92 19.24 83.18
C PRO A 5 18.84 18.42 82.45
N ASP A 6 17.98 17.77 83.24
CA ASP A 6 16.99 16.78 82.84
C ASP A 6 15.86 17.36 81.95
N ASP A 7 15.42 18.60 82.19
CA ASP A 7 14.30 19.21 81.45
C ASP A 7 14.68 19.60 80.00
N ARG A 8 15.94 19.96 79.76
CA ARG A 8 16.42 20.32 78.41
C ARG A 8 16.64 19.08 77.53
N GLU A 9 17.14 17.99 78.12
CA GLU A 9 17.31 16.71 77.42
C GLU A 9 15.95 16.10 77.07
N HIS A 10 14.99 16.12 77.99
CA HIS A 10 13.61 15.71 77.71
C HIS A 10 12.93 16.57 76.65
N SER A 11 13.16 17.90 76.68
CA SER A 11 12.62 18.83 75.66
C SER A 11 13.23 18.59 74.27
N LEU A 12 14.53 18.32 74.19
CA LEU A 12 15.21 18.00 72.92
C LEU A 12 14.75 16.63 72.37
N ALA A 13 14.64 15.62 73.23
CA ALA A 13 14.15 14.30 72.86
C ALA A 13 12.71 14.36 72.32
N SER A 14 11.83 15.09 73.00
CA SER A 14 10.45 15.33 72.53
C SER A 14 10.43 16.06 71.19
N ALA A 15 11.24 17.12 71.02
CA ALA A 15 11.31 17.87 69.77
C ALA A 15 11.83 17.03 68.59
N LEU A 16 12.77 16.11 68.84
CA LEU A 16 13.29 15.17 67.83
C LEU A 16 12.25 14.12 67.45
N ILE A 17 11.51 13.59 68.42
CA ILE A 17 10.40 12.65 68.18
C ILE A 17 9.32 13.33 67.33
N ASP A 18 8.91 14.55 67.69
CA ASP A 18 7.90 15.31 66.95
C ASP A 18 8.38 15.67 65.54
N SER A 19 9.66 16.03 65.39
CA SER A 19 10.25 16.32 64.08
C SER A 19 10.28 15.07 63.19
N ARG A 20 10.61 13.90 63.76
CA ARG A 20 10.62 12.61 63.04
C ARG A 20 9.22 12.18 62.64
N ALA A 21 8.24 12.35 63.53
CA ALA A 21 6.83 12.08 63.26
C ALA A 21 6.33 12.96 62.10
N ARG A 22 6.55 14.27 62.16
CA ARG A 22 6.18 15.20 61.07
C ARG A 22 6.83 14.83 59.74
N TRP A 23 8.12 14.50 59.73
CA TRP A 23 8.81 14.10 58.51
C TRP A 23 8.21 12.83 57.91
N ARG A 24 7.95 11.82 58.75
CA ARG A 24 7.30 10.58 58.34
C ARG A 24 5.92 10.87 57.75
N ASP A 25 5.10 11.67 58.41
CA ASP A 25 3.75 11.98 57.95
C ASP A 25 3.78 12.71 56.59
N PHE A 26 4.67 13.68 56.40
CA PHE A 26 4.85 14.33 55.10
C PHE A 26 5.37 13.38 54.02
N ALA A 27 6.32 12.50 54.35
CA ALA A 27 6.88 11.55 53.40
C ALA A 27 5.83 10.52 52.94
N LEU A 28 5.01 10.01 53.86
CA LEU A 28 3.94 9.06 53.57
C LEU A 28 2.75 9.70 52.84
N LEU A 29 2.53 11.01 52.98
CA LEU A 29 1.55 11.76 52.19
C LEU A 29 2.03 12.06 50.77
N ALA A 30 3.33 12.25 50.58
CA ALA A 30 3.91 12.71 49.31
C ALA A 30 4.39 11.58 48.39
N ALA A 31 4.49 10.34 48.89
CA ALA A 31 5.01 9.20 48.16
C ALA A 31 4.15 7.96 48.38
N ASP A 32 4.01 7.14 47.34
CA ASP A 32 3.28 5.87 47.39
C ASP A 32 4.12 4.76 48.05
N MET A 33 5.44 4.95 48.11
CA MET A 33 6.37 4.10 48.84
C MET A 33 7.48 4.95 49.44
N VAL A 34 7.79 4.74 50.71
CA VAL A 34 9.00 5.24 51.38
C VAL A 34 9.72 4.05 51.97
N PHE A 35 11.04 4.00 51.86
CA PHE A 35 11.80 2.88 52.37
C PHE A 35 13.19 3.29 52.84
N GLU A 36 13.76 2.46 53.71
CA GLU A 36 15.18 2.44 54.02
C GLU A 36 15.71 1.02 53.87
N THR A 37 16.97 0.90 53.46
CA THR A 37 17.69 -0.35 53.31
C THR A 37 19.02 -0.28 54.02
N ASP A 38 19.53 -1.41 54.50
CA ASP A 38 20.90 -1.54 55.00
C ASP A 38 21.94 -1.64 53.86
N GLY A 39 23.21 -1.77 54.20
CA GLY A 39 24.32 -1.89 53.25
C GLY A 39 24.28 -3.16 52.39
N ALA A 40 23.48 -4.17 52.77
CA ALA A 40 23.21 -5.36 51.96
C ALA A 40 22.02 -5.17 51.01
N GLY A 41 21.28 -4.07 51.13
CA GLY A 41 20.07 -3.77 50.36
C GLY A 41 18.82 -4.48 50.89
N CYS A 42 18.81 -4.85 52.18
CA CYS A 42 17.63 -5.41 52.84
C CYS A 42 16.82 -4.29 53.50
N PHE A 43 15.49 -4.36 53.43
CA PHE A 43 14.62 -3.32 53.99
C PHE A 43 14.73 -3.22 55.50
N THR A 44 15.07 -2.04 56.01
CA THR A 44 15.05 -1.68 57.44
C THR A 44 13.83 -0.86 57.81
N PHE A 45 13.21 -0.19 56.82
CA PHE A 45 11.95 0.52 56.94
C PHE A 45 11.20 0.45 55.60
N VAL A 46 9.89 0.32 55.65
CA VAL A 46 8.98 0.44 54.49
C VAL A 46 7.70 1.09 54.97
N GLY A 47 7.14 2.02 54.19
CA GLY A 47 5.88 2.67 54.46
C GLY A 47 5.18 3.14 53.17
N PRO A 48 3.86 3.39 53.18
CA PRO A 48 2.91 3.18 54.29
C PRO A 48 2.71 1.70 54.67
N ASP A 49 1.86 1.39 55.65
CA ASP A 49 1.65 0.02 56.17
C ASP A 49 1.32 -1.01 55.07
N GLU A 50 0.77 -0.55 53.95
CA GLU A 50 0.59 -1.34 52.73
C GLU A 50 1.22 -0.65 51.52
N VAL A 51 2.16 -1.31 50.86
CA VAL A 51 2.87 -0.82 49.66
C VAL A 51 2.74 -1.86 48.56
N LEU A 52 2.19 -1.47 47.41
CA LEU A 52 2.07 -2.37 46.25
C LEU A 52 1.35 -3.70 46.57
N GLY A 53 0.39 -3.65 47.51
CA GLY A 53 -0.35 -4.82 48.01
C GLY A 53 0.43 -5.70 49.01
N TRP A 54 1.68 -5.35 49.31
CA TRP A 54 2.46 -5.98 50.38
C TRP A 54 2.22 -5.24 51.69
N ARG A 55 2.06 -6.00 52.78
CA ARG A 55 2.20 -5.41 54.12
C ARG A 55 3.66 -5.05 54.38
N ALA A 56 3.91 -3.85 54.91
CA ALA A 56 5.26 -3.36 55.18
C ALA A 56 6.06 -4.34 56.05
N GLU A 57 5.44 -4.95 57.06
CA GLU A 57 6.09 -5.90 57.96
C GLU A 57 6.57 -7.17 57.25
N ALA A 58 5.91 -7.57 56.17
CA ALA A 58 6.31 -8.72 55.37
C ALA A 58 7.58 -8.46 54.55
N LEU A 59 7.91 -7.18 54.31
CA LEU A 59 9.07 -6.76 53.53
C LEU A 59 10.30 -6.49 54.41
N LEU A 60 10.11 -6.16 55.69
CA LEU A 60 11.22 -5.89 56.62
C LEU A 60 12.20 -7.06 56.71
N GLY A 61 13.50 -6.74 56.68
CA GLY A 61 14.61 -7.70 56.70
C GLY A 61 14.83 -8.45 55.38
N ARG A 62 13.97 -8.28 54.37
CA ARG A 62 14.11 -8.96 53.08
C ARG A 62 14.89 -8.11 52.06
N PRO A 63 15.59 -8.74 51.11
CA PRO A 63 16.28 -8.01 50.04
C PRO A 63 15.30 -7.23 49.17
N ALA A 64 15.51 -5.92 49.01
CA ALA A 64 14.65 -5.06 48.20
C ALA A 64 14.61 -5.46 46.72
N ALA A 65 15.70 -6.06 46.23
CA ALA A 65 15.79 -6.61 44.88
C ALA A 65 14.73 -7.69 44.57
N GLN A 66 14.14 -8.34 45.59
CA GLN A 66 13.07 -9.34 45.38
C GLN A 66 11.81 -8.72 44.75
N LEU A 67 11.60 -7.40 44.92
CA LEU A 67 10.45 -6.71 44.36
C LEU A 67 10.64 -6.38 42.89
N LEU A 68 11.82 -6.54 42.29
CA LEU A 68 12.06 -6.15 40.90
C LEU A 68 11.30 -7.06 39.92
N ALA A 69 10.55 -6.46 39.00
CA ALA A 69 9.80 -7.17 37.95
C ALA A 69 10.69 -7.68 36.79
N GLY A 70 12.00 -7.46 36.87
CA GLY A 70 12.98 -7.87 35.87
C GLY A 70 14.40 -7.96 36.45
N GLY A 71 15.32 -8.54 35.69
CA GLY A 71 16.72 -8.67 36.07
C GLY A 71 17.45 -7.33 36.02
N GLY A 72 17.96 -6.89 37.17
CA GLY A 72 18.89 -5.77 37.27
C GLY A 72 18.23 -4.44 37.57
N CYS A 73 18.39 -3.98 38.81
CA CYS A 73 18.74 -2.59 39.05
C CYS A 73 19.54 -2.53 40.35
N GLY A 74 20.67 -1.82 40.34
CA GLY A 74 21.44 -1.55 41.55
C GLY A 74 20.83 -0.42 42.39
N LEU A 75 19.57 -0.02 42.17
CA LEU A 75 18.96 1.12 42.86
C LEU A 75 19.04 0.96 44.37
N PHE A 76 18.63 -0.20 44.89
CA PHE A 76 18.66 -0.48 46.33
C PHE A 76 20.07 -0.68 46.90
N ARG A 77 21.12 -0.48 46.10
CA ARG A 77 22.54 -0.55 46.50
C ARG A 77 23.36 0.59 45.91
N THR A 78 22.74 1.63 45.36
CA THR A 78 23.48 2.73 44.75
C THR A 78 24.25 3.51 45.83
N ARG A 79 25.45 3.98 45.48
CA ARG A 79 26.26 4.87 46.34
C ARG A 79 26.14 6.34 45.97
N GLN A 80 25.24 6.67 45.04
CA GLN A 80 24.98 8.04 44.60
C GLN A 80 23.51 8.37 44.79
N ALA A 81 23.23 9.62 45.17
CA ALA A 81 21.86 10.11 45.17
C ALA A 81 21.31 10.10 43.74
N MET A 82 20.08 9.64 43.57
CA MET A 82 19.39 9.60 42.27
C MET A 82 17.99 10.18 42.42
N ARG A 83 17.49 10.77 41.33
CA ARG A 83 16.13 11.30 41.22
C ARG A 83 15.60 10.95 39.83
N GLY A 84 14.33 10.62 39.70
CA GLY A 84 13.74 10.28 38.39
C GLY A 84 13.98 8.84 37.97
N ALA A 85 14.36 7.94 38.89
CA ALA A 85 14.74 6.58 38.56
C ALA A 85 13.49 5.70 38.42
N ARG A 86 13.05 5.46 37.18
CA ARG A 86 11.87 4.65 36.89
C ARG A 86 12.18 3.16 36.93
N ILE A 87 11.51 2.43 37.83
CA ILE A 87 11.77 1.01 38.08
C ILE A 87 10.47 0.23 38.18
N TRP A 88 10.41 -0.89 37.47
CA TRP A 88 9.30 -1.82 37.55
C TRP A 88 9.46 -2.78 38.73
N LEU A 89 8.46 -2.77 39.61
CA LEU A 89 8.32 -3.65 40.76
C LEU A 89 7.12 -4.58 40.60
N ASN A 90 7.20 -5.78 41.16
CA ASN A 90 6.09 -6.72 41.27
C ASN A 90 5.25 -6.39 42.51
N ARG A 91 3.95 -6.20 42.30
CA ARG A 91 2.94 -6.15 43.36
C ARG A 91 2.79 -7.53 44.01
N ALA A 92 2.14 -7.58 45.17
CA ALA A 92 1.90 -8.83 45.90
C ALA A 92 1.05 -9.85 45.10
N ASP A 93 0.20 -9.37 44.19
CA ASP A 93 -0.58 -10.20 43.27
C ASP A 93 0.19 -10.63 42.01
N GLY A 94 1.46 -10.24 41.88
CA GLY A 94 2.33 -10.53 40.75
C GLY A 94 2.20 -9.56 39.57
N THR A 95 1.31 -8.56 39.63
CA THR A 95 1.19 -7.57 38.56
C THR A 95 2.31 -6.52 38.64
N PRO A 96 2.86 -6.04 37.51
CA PRO A 96 3.96 -5.08 37.53
C PRO A 96 3.45 -3.64 37.70
N SER A 97 4.18 -2.86 38.51
CA SER A 97 4.00 -1.42 38.72
C SER A 97 5.31 -0.66 38.52
N CYS A 98 5.27 0.48 37.85
CA CYS A 98 6.43 1.34 37.66
C CYS A 98 6.44 2.44 38.70
N LEU A 99 7.52 2.54 39.47
CA LEU A 99 7.73 3.62 40.43
C LEU A 99 8.85 4.54 39.96
N ASP A 100 8.62 5.84 40.09
CA ASP A 100 9.64 6.88 39.93
C ASP A 100 10.30 7.15 41.29
N PHE A 101 11.53 6.67 41.45
CA PHE A 101 12.27 6.76 42.70
C PHE A 101 13.18 7.97 42.78
N THR A 102 13.22 8.53 43.99
CA THR A 102 14.28 9.41 44.48
C THR A 102 14.95 8.72 45.66
N VAL A 103 16.27 8.55 45.59
CA VAL A 103 17.05 7.82 46.60
C VAL A 103 18.27 8.62 47.05
N VAL A 104 18.62 8.49 48.32
CA VAL A 104 19.78 9.13 48.94
C VAL A 104 20.50 8.08 49.81
N PRO A 105 21.78 7.78 49.54
CA PRO A 105 22.59 6.93 50.42
C PRO A 105 22.82 7.58 51.80
N HIS A 106 22.96 6.77 52.84
CA HIS A 106 23.45 7.17 54.16
C HIS A 106 24.56 6.21 54.62
N GLU A 107 25.15 6.44 55.81
CA GLU A 107 26.35 5.72 56.27
C GLU A 107 26.22 4.19 56.25
N GLU A 108 25.03 3.67 56.55
CA GLU A 108 24.77 2.25 56.71
C GLU A 108 23.85 1.67 55.61
N GLY A 109 23.52 2.44 54.58
CA GLY A 109 22.55 1.99 53.58
C GLY A 109 21.97 3.10 52.69
N LEU A 110 20.68 3.01 52.41
CA LEU A 110 20.00 3.93 51.49
C LEU A 110 18.56 4.17 51.90
N ARG A 111 18.12 5.42 51.80
CA ARG A 111 16.72 5.82 51.95
C ARG A 111 16.14 6.29 50.64
N GLY A 112 14.87 5.99 50.40
CA GLY A 112 14.20 6.33 49.17
C GLY A 112 12.72 6.61 49.33
N ALA A 113 12.19 7.37 48.37
CA ALA A 113 10.77 7.58 48.19
C ALA A 113 10.43 7.35 46.70
N GLY A 114 9.31 6.69 46.44
CA GLY A 114 8.83 6.35 45.12
C GLY A 114 7.38 6.79 44.92
N ARG A 115 7.08 7.33 43.74
CA ARG A 115 5.71 7.58 43.27
C ARG A 115 5.33 6.53 42.25
N ASP A 116 4.15 5.94 42.37
CA ASP A 116 3.59 5.05 41.35
C ASP A 116 3.24 5.89 40.11
N VAL A 117 3.93 5.60 39.00
CA VAL A 117 3.74 6.20 37.68
C VAL A 117 3.29 5.18 36.65
N THR A 118 2.75 4.04 37.09
CA THR A 118 2.36 2.92 36.23
C THR A 118 1.39 3.35 35.13
N THR A 119 0.41 4.18 35.48
CA THR A 119 -0.61 4.66 34.54
C THR A 119 0.02 5.58 33.49
N GLU A 120 0.85 6.53 33.92
CA GLU A 120 1.56 7.47 33.06
C GLU A 120 2.51 6.75 32.09
N GLU A 121 3.27 5.76 32.57
CA GLU A 121 4.15 4.97 31.70
C GLU A 121 3.37 4.16 30.67
N ARG A 122 2.27 3.49 31.08
CA ARG A 122 1.40 2.75 30.16
C ARG A 122 0.78 3.68 29.10
N MET A 123 0.32 4.86 29.49
CA MET A 123 -0.25 5.86 28.55
C MET A 123 0.81 6.43 27.61
N ALA A 124 2.02 6.68 28.11
CA ALA A 124 3.15 7.16 27.31
C ALA A 124 3.56 6.13 26.25
N GLU A 125 3.58 4.84 26.61
CA GLU A 125 3.89 3.76 25.68
C GLU A 125 2.84 3.63 24.56
N VAL A 126 1.55 3.68 24.90
CA VAL A 126 0.45 3.69 23.92
C VAL A 126 0.56 4.90 22.99
N SER A 127 0.86 6.08 23.54
CA SER A 127 1.05 7.31 22.76
C SER A 127 2.26 7.22 21.83
N ALA A 128 3.37 6.68 22.31
CA ALA A 128 4.58 6.48 21.52
C ALA A 128 4.35 5.49 20.37
N ARG A 129 3.62 4.39 20.60
CA ARG A 129 3.18 3.45 19.56
C ARG A 129 2.32 4.15 18.51
N ALA A 130 1.30 4.90 18.94
CA ALA A 130 0.43 5.65 18.04
C ALA A 130 1.21 6.66 17.18
N LEU A 131 2.19 7.36 17.75
CA LEU A 131 3.04 8.32 17.04
C LEU A 131 3.95 7.64 16.01
N ARG A 132 4.56 6.50 16.34
CA ARG A 132 5.37 5.72 15.39
C ARG A 132 4.54 5.28 14.20
N ARG A 133 3.36 4.71 14.44
CA ARG A 133 2.42 4.32 13.38
C ARG A 133 2.03 5.50 12.49
N ALA A 134 1.62 6.63 13.08
CA ALA A 134 1.24 7.83 12.34
C ALA A 134 2.40 8.37 11.48
N THR A 135 3.62 8.34 12.02
CA THR A 135 4.83 8.77 11.30
C THR A 135 5.12 7.86 10.11
N THR A 136 5.06 6.54 10.31
CA THR A 136 5.27 5.54 9.25
C THR A 136 4.22 5.64 8.16
N LEU A 137 2.93 5.70 8.53
CA LEU A 137 1.81 5.89 7.61
C LEU A 137 1.99 7.18 6.79
N GLY A 138 2.28 8.29 7.46
CA GLY A 138 2.52 9.57 6.79
C GLY A 138 3.68 9.53 5.80
N ARG A 139 4.75 8.78 6.10
CA ARG A 139 5.87 8.59 5.16
C ARG A 139 5.45 7.82 3.90
N LEU A 140 4.71 6.73 4.06
CA LEU A 140 4.23 5.90 2.94
C LEU A 140 3.25 6.68 2.05
N LEU A 141 2.27 7.37 2.65
CA LEU A 141 1.30 8.16 1.89
C LEU A 141 1.95 9.32 1.14
N ARG A 142 2.92 10.03 1.76
CA ARG A 142 3.70 11.07 1.06
C ARG A 142 4.51 10.53 -0.11
N LEU A 143 4.99 9.30 -0.03
CA LEU A 143 5.71 8.65 -1.13
C LEU A 143 4.78 8.35 -2.31
N GLY A 144 3.53 7.95 -2.04
CA GLY A 144 2.48 7.81 -3.06
C GLY A 144 2.10 9.15 -3.69
N GLN A 145 1.91 10.20 -2.89
CA GLN A 145 1.53 11.55 -3.36
C GLN A 145 2.56 12.21 -4.29
N ARG A 146 3.82 11.76 -4.28
CA ARG A 146 4.87 12.25 -5.18
C ARG A 146 4.81 11.63 -6.58
N GLN A 147 3.96 10.62 -6.78
CA GLN A 147 3.84 9.95 -8.07
C GLN A 147 2.88 10.71 -9.00
N GLY A 148 3.07 10.55 -10.31
CA GLY A 148 2.28 11.27 -11.32
C GLY A 148 0.86 10.72 -11.53
N ASP A 149 0.61 9.47 -11.12
CA ASP A 149 -0.69 8.81 -11.25
C ASP A 149 -0.93 7.81 -10.11
N ALA A 150 -2.17 7.32 -10.01
CA ALA A 150 -2.61 6.45 -8.92
C ALA A 150 -1.98 5.04 -8.97
N ALA A 151 -1.69 4.51 -10.16
CA ALA A 151 -1.06 3.20 -10.31
C ALA A 151 0.41 3.24 -9.85
N ALA A 152 1.13 4.28 -10.22
CA ALA A 152 2.48 4.54 -9.76
C ALA A 152 2.51 4.78 -8.24
N ALA A 153 1.56 5.56 -7.70
CA ALA A 153 1.41 5.77 -6.25
C ALA A 153 1.24 4.46 -5.49
N LEU A 154 0.32 3.61 -5.96
CA LEU A 154 0.03 2.31 -5.39
C LEU A 154 1.27 1.40 -5.38
N GLY A 155 1.93 1.25 -6.54
CA GLY A 155 3.15 0.44 -6.64
C GLY A 155 4.29 0.96 -5.77
N ALA A 156 4.43 2.28 -5.64
CA ALA A 156 5.46 2.88 -4.80
C ALA A 156 5.23 2.61 -3.31
N ILE A 157 3.99 2.71 -2.83
CA ILE A 157 3.62 2.36 -1.45
C ILE A 157 3.90 0.88 -1.17
N LEU A 158 3.45 -0.02 -2.05
CA LEU A 158 3.62 -1.47 -1.87
C LEU A 158 5.09 -1.90 -1.89
N ARG A 159 5.96 -1.20 -2.62
CA ARG A 159 7.41 -1.45 -2.58
C ARG A 159 8.09 -0.94 -1.32
N ALA A 160 7.56 0.13 -0.71
CA ALA A 160 8.14 0.72 0.50
C ALA A 160 7.63 0.06 1.79
N LEU A 161 6.45 -0.58 1.73
CA LEU A 161 5.81 -1.21 2.88
C LEU A 161 6.67 -2.29 3.55
N PRO A 162 7.34 -3.23 2.84
CA PRO A 162 8.16 -4.27 3.48
C PRO A 162 9.35 -3.76 4.31
N ALA A 163 9.81 -2.53 4.04
CA ALA A 163 10.84 -1.89 4.85
C ALA A 163 10.25 -1.15 6.07
N ALA A 164 8.99 -0.71 5.98
CA ALA A 164 8.27 -0.02 7.05
C ALA A 164 7.66 -1.01 8.06
N LEU A 165 7.24 -2.16 7.54
CA LEU A 165 6.73 -3.32 8.24
C LEU A 165 7.71 -4.45 7.87
N PRO A 166 8.67 -4.84 8.73
CA PRO A 166 9.75 -5.78 8.40
C PRO A 166 9.23 -7.10 7.83
N ALA A 167 9.01 -7.13 6.52
CA ALA A 167 8.32 -8.18 5.80
C ALA A 167 9.13 -8.52 4.55
N MET A 168 8.89 -9.70 4.01
CA MET A 168 9.51 -10.13 2.75
C MET A 168 8.87 -9.41 1.55
N GLY A 169 7.56 -9.18 1.60
CA GLY A 169 6.83 -8.51 0.53
C GLY A 169 5.46 -8.00 0.95
N ALA A 170 4.88 -7.21 0.06
CA ALA A 170 3.51 -6.75 0.16
C ALA A 170 2.85 -6.69 -1.22
N ALA A 171 1.53 -6.91 -1.26
CA ALA A 171 0.74 -6.92 -2.49
C ALA A 171 -0.71 -6.49 -2.22
N LEU A 172 -1.36 -5.97 -3.27
CA LEU A 172 -2.80 -5.77 -3.27
C LEU A 172 -3.45 -6.94 -4.03
N LEU A 173 -4.39 -7.61 -3.38
CA LEU A 173 -5.15 -8.72 -3.93
C LEU A 173 -6.60 -8.31 -4.14
N VAL A 174 -7.25 -8.91 -5.13
CA VAL A 174 -8.68 -8.78 -5.37
C VAL A 174 -9.28 -10.17 -5.60
N PRO A 175 -10.52 -10.42 -5.15
CA PRO A 175 -11.17 -11.70 -5.34
C PRO A 175 -11.43 -11.95 -6.84
N GLU A 176 -11.14 -13.17 -7.29
CA GLU A 176 -11.40 -13.62 -8.66
C GLU A 176 -11.89 -15.08 -8.64
N GLY A 177 -13.20 -15.26 -8.86
CA GLY A 177 -13.84 -16.57 -8.70
C GLY A 177 -13.68 -17.12 -7.28
N ALA A 178 -13.08 -18.31 -7.16
CA ALA A 178 -12.80 -18.95 -5.88
C ALA A 178 -11.40 -18.60 -5.31
N GLY A 179 -10.62 -17.76 -5.99
CA GLY A 179 -9.25 -17.46 -5.63
C GLY A 179 -8.93 -15.96 -5.60
N TRP A 180 -7.63 -15.66 -5.56
CA TRP A 180 -7.12 -14.30 -5.55
C TRP A 180 -6.44 -13.97 -6.88
N ARG A 181 -6.71 -12.78 -7.39
CA ARG A 181 -5.90 -12.13 -8.41
C ARG A 181 -4.98 -11.12 -7.75
N VAL A 182 -3.71 -11.14 -8.13
CA VAL A 182 -2.76 -10.09 -7.74
C VAL A 182 -3.06 -8.85 -8.56
N ALA A 183 -3.57 -7.80 -7.91
CA ALA A 183 -3.84 -6.52 -8.58
C ALA A 183 -2.54 -5.74 -8.77
N VAL A 184 -1.71 -5.66 -7.72
CA VAL A 184 -0.38 -5.05 -7.77
C VAL A 184 0.56 -5.79 -6.83
N GLU A 185 1.76 -6.08 -7.34
CA GLU A 185 2.84 -6.72 -6.59
C GLU A 185 3.93 -5.69 -6.24
N GLY A 186 4.45 -5.76 -5.02
CA GLY A 186 5.52 -4.89 -4.53
C GLY A 186 6.92 -5.36 -4.97
N THR A 187 7.56 -6.19 -4.14
CA THR A 187 8.99 -6.54 -4.26
C THR A 187 9.29 -8.03 -4.39
N ALA A 188 8.42 -8.90 -3.87
CA ALA A 188 8.63 -10.35 -3.83
C ALA A 188 7.40 -11.08 -4.38
N SER A 189 7.58 -12.32 -4.83
CA SER A 189 6.49 -13.12 -5.40
C SER A 189 5.43 -13.46 -4.35
N VAL A 190 4.15 -13.19 -4.68
CA VAL A 190 3.03 -13.49 -3.79
C VAL A 190 2.88 -15.02 -3.57
N PRO A 191 2.84 -15.50 -2.31
CA PRO A 191 2.70 -16.92 -2.00
C PRO A 191 1.23 -17.39 -2.13
N LEU A 192 0.66 -17.36 -3.35
CA LEU A 192 -0.76 -17.64 -3.61
C LEU A 192 -1.24 -18.98 -3.02
N GLY A 193 -0.43 -20.03 -3.07
CA GLY A 193 -0.78 -21.36 -2.54
C GLY A 193 -0.91 -21.46 -1.01
N ARG A 194 -0.51 -20.41 -0.27
CA ARG A 194 -0.64 -20.32 1.19
C ARG A 194 -1.80 -19.41 1.61
N LEU A 195 -2.46 -18.75 0.67
CA LEU A 195 -3.53 -17.81 0.98
C LEU A 195 -4.84 -18.55 1.29
N PRO A 196 -5.61 -18.06 2.28
CA PRO A 196 -6.96 -18.54 2.56
C PRO A 196 -7.89 -18.23 1.38
N SER A 197 -9.02 -18.92 1.29
CA SER A 197 -10.07 -18.57 0.32
C SER A 197 -10.62 -17.16 0.57
N PRO A 198 -11.03 -16.42 -0.47
CA PRO A 198 -11.73 -15.15 -0.29
C PRO A 198 -12.99 -15.33 0.58
N GLY A 199 -13.12 -14.54 1.64
CA GLY A 199 -14.23 -14.63 2.61
C GLY A 199 -13.88 -15.36 3.91
N ASP A 200 -12.87 -16.24 3.90
CA ASP A 200 -12.37 -16.95 5.08
C ASP A 200 -11.17 -16.23 5.72
N VAL A 201 -11.14 -14.88 5.66
CA VAL A 201 -9.99 -14.07 6.11
C VAL A 201 -9.61 -14.48 7.54
N PRO A 202 -8.51 -15.24 7.74
CA PRO A 202 -8.16 -15.72 9.06
C PRO A 202 -7.75 -14.52 9.90
N ALA A 203 -8.01 -14.59 11.19
CA ALA A 203 -7.37 -13.74 12.16
C ALA A 203 -5.86 -14.06 12.19
N ALA A 204 -5.10 -13.54 11.22
CA ALA A 204 -3.67 -13.80 10.97
C ALA A 204 -3.27 -15.28 10.85
N ALA A 205 -2.85 -15.70 9.65
CA ALA A 205 -1.89 -16.79 9.62
C ALA A 205 -0.54 -16.21 10.10
N SER A 206 0.20 -16.94 10.93
CA SER A 206 1.39 -16.46 11.68
C SER A 206 2.41 -15.67 10.84
N ARG A 207 2.45 -15.87 9.51
CA ARG A 207 3.37 -15.19 8.59
C ARG A 207 2.71 -14.52 7.39
N LEU A 208 1.38 -14.47 7.36
CA LEU A 208 0.57 -13.79 6.35
C LEU A 208 -0.41 -12.88 7.07
N LEU A 209 -0.23 -11.58 6.87
CA LEU A 209 -1.16 -10.58 7.36
C LEU A 209 -1.96 -10.08 6.17
N LEU A 210 -3.24 -10.47 6.14
CA LEU A 210 -4.19 -10.08 5.11
C LEU A 210 -5.25 -9.19 5.74
N VAL A 211 -5.43 -7.99 5.21
CA VAL A 211 -6.42 -7.03 5.69
C VAL A 211 -7.32 -6.61 4.53
N GLY A 212 -8.62 -6.84 4.68
CA GLY A 212 -9.63 -6.43 3.71
C GLY A 212 -10.00 -4.96 3.82
N ALA A 213 -10.29 -4.34 2.68
CA ALA A 213 -10.98 -3.06 2.57
C ALA A 213 -12.45 -3.28 2.18
N GLU A 214 -13.31 -2.29 2.41
CA GLU A 214 -14.75 -2.35 2.08
C GLU A 214 -15.02 -2.62 0.58
N SER A 215 -14.08 -2.25 -0.29
CA SER A 215 -14.13 -2.53 -1.74
C SER A 215 -14.00 -4.02 -2.12
N GLY A 216 -13.66 -4.90 -1.17
CA GLY A 216 -13.31 -6.29 -1.43
C GLY A 216 -11.84 -6.52 -1.78
N ALA A 217 -11.07 -5.46 -2.07
CA ALA A 217 -9.62 -5.56 -2.21
C ALA A 217 -8.96 -5.84 -0.85
N CYS A 218 -7.91 -6.65 -0.84
CA CYS A 218 -7.18 -7.05 0.37
C CYS A 218 -5.70 -6.70 0.26
N LEU A 219 -5.19 -5.98 1.26
CA LEU A 219 -3.77 -5.69 1.41
C LEU A 219 -3.09 -6.87 2.11
N LEU A 220 -2.12 -7.46 1.44
CA LEU A 220 -1.31 -8.56 1.95
C LEU A 220 0.09 -8.06 2.32
N ALA A 221 0.58 -8.48 3.48
CA ALA A 221 2.00 -8.51 3.80
C ALA A 221 2.40 -9.94 4.22
N TRP A 222 3.62 -10.36 3.89
CA TRP A 222 4.10 -11.68 4.29
C TRP A 222 5.56 -11.67 4.71
N ARG A 223 5.89 -12.59 5.62
CA ARG A 223 7.22 -12.80 6.17
C ARG A 223 7.78 -14.16 5.76
N ASP A 224 9.11 -14.25 5.77
CA ASP A 224 9.82 -15.54 5.65
C ASP A 224 9.52 -16.41 6.89
N GLU A 225 9.74 -17.73 6.79
CA GLU A 225 9.63 -18.64 7.92
C GLU A 225 10.61 -18.35 9.06
N ALA A 226 11.77 -17.77 8.75
CA ALA A 226 12.77 -17.39 9.74
C ALA A 226 12.41 -16.13 10.55
N GLN A 227 11.40 -15.36 10.14
CA GLN A 227 10.99 -14.11 10.79
C GLN A 227 9.90 -14.35 11.86
N PRO A 228 9.82 -13.47 12.88
CA PRO A 228 8.77 -13.56 13.89
C PRO A 228 7.38 -13.25 13.29
N ASP A 229 6.35 -13.74 13.97
CA ASP A 229 4.96 -13.51 13.57
C ASP A 229 4.60 -12.02 13.60
N PHE A 230 3.62 -11.65 12.78
CA PHE A 230 3.07 -10.29 12.81
C PHE A 230 2.38 -10.01 14.16
N ASP A 231 2.71 -8.88 14.77
CA ASP A 231 2.10 -8.46 16.03
C ASP A 231 0.90 -7.52 15.84
N ALA A 232 0.40 -6.93 16.93
CA ALA A 232 -0.72 -5.99 16.87
C ALA A 232 -0.33 -4.63 16.25
N GLU A 233 0.92 -4.17 16.40
CA GLU A 233 1.39 -2.90 15.82
C GLU A 233 1.51 -3.03 14.29
N ASP A 234 1.99 -4.19 13.84
CA ASP A 234 2.03 -4.59 12.43
C ASP A 234 0.62 -4.58 11.80
N ARG A 235 -0.36 -5.16 12.50
CA ARG A 235 -1.77 -5.21 12.09
C ARG A 235 -2.36 -3.80 11.98
N ASP A 236 -2.23 -2.99 13.02
CA ASP A 236 -2.77 -1.63 13.05
C ASP A 236 -2.24 -0.77 11.89
N LEU A 237 -0.95 -0.92 11.55
CA LEU A 237 -0.34 -0.23 10.42
C LEU A 237 -0.95 -0.68 9.08
N LEU A 238 -1.12 -1.99 8.88
CA LEU A 238 -1.68 -2.53 7.64
C LEU A 238 -3.16 -2.16 7.49
N GLU A 239 -3.94 -2.19 8.57
CA GLU A 239 -5.32 -1.73 8.63
C GLU A 239 -5.46 -0.24 8.28
N ALA A 240 -4.59 0.62 8.81
CA ALA A 240 -4.58 2.03 8.46
C ALA A 240 -4.22 2.31 6.98
N LEU A 241 -3.51 1.38 6.33
CA LEU A 241 -3.13 1.48 4.91
C LEU A 241 -4.15 0.86 3.95
N ALA A 242 -4.93 -0.12 4.39
CA ALA A 242 -5.82 -0.89 3.52
C ALA A 242 -6.79 0.03 2.75
N MET A 243 -7.44 0.97 3.43
CA MET A 243 -8.39 1.89 2.80
C MET A 243 -7.73 2.88 1.81
N PRO A 244 -6.65 3.61 2.17
CA PRO A 244 -5.93 4.45 1.21
C PRO A 244 -5.43 3.70 -0.04
N VAL A 245 -4.88 2.50 0.15
CA VAL A 245 -4.35 1.66 -0.94
C VAL A 245 -5.48 1.18 -1.85
N ALA A 246 -6.61 0.73 -1.29
CA ALA A 246 -7.79 0.37 -2.06
C ALA A 246 -8.37 1.55 -2.84
N GLY A 247 -8.37 2.75 -2.26
CA GLY A 247 -8.78 3.99 -2.93
C GLY A 247 -7.89 4.32 -4.14
N LEU A 248 -6.57 4.20 -4.01
CA LEU A 248 -5.63 4.38 -5.13
C LEU A 248 -5.84 3.34 -6.23
N HIS A 249 -6.14 2.10 -5.88
CA HIS A 249 -6.47 1.07 -6.87
C HIS A 249 -7.74 1.38 -7.64
N ALA A 250 -8.82 1.79 -6.96
CA ALA A 250 -10.07 2.19 -7.61
C ALA A 250 -9.88 3.43 -8.52
N GLU A 251 -9.05 4.39 -8.09
CA GLU A 251 -8.66 5.53 -8.92
C GLU A 251 -7.88 5.08 -10.17
N ALA A 252 -6.90 4.19 -10.02
CA ALA A 252 -6.12 3.67 -11.14
C ALA A 252 -6.99 2.95 -12.18
N LEU A 253 -7.95 2.13 -11.73
CA LEU A 253 -8.90 1.47 -12.62
C LEU A 253 -9.77 2.48 -13.37
N ARG A 254 -10.31 3.47 -12.68
CA ARG A 254 -11.13 4.52 -13.31
C ARG A 254 -10.34 5.38 -14.29
N GLN A 255 -9.08 5.69 -13.99
CA GLN A 255 -8.19 6.38 -14.92
C GLN A 255 -7.92 5.52 -16.16
N GLN A 256 -7.73 4.21 -15.99
CA GLN A 256 -7.57 3.28 -17.10
C GLN A 256 -8.83 3.21 -17.97
N GLU A 257 -10.02 3.11 -17.36
CA GLU A 257 -11.30 3.10 -18.06
C GLU A 257 -11.54 4.41 -18.83
N LEU A 258 -11.28 5.56 -18.20
CA LEU A 258 -11.39 6.87 -18.85
C LEU A 258 -10.40 7.01 -20.00
N ALA A 259 -9.16 6.52 -19.84
CA ALA A 259 -8.17 6.53 -20.91
C ALA A 259 -8.58 5.62 -22.06
N GLN A 260 -9.12 4.43 -21.78
CA GLN A 260 -9.67 3.53 -22.79
C GLN A 260 -10.89 4.13 -23.50
N ALA A 261 -11.81 4.76 -22.78
CA ALA A 261 -12.96 5.45 -23.36
C ALA A 261 -12.55 6.67 -24.21
N ALA A 262 -11.51 7.39 -23.78
CA ALA A 262 -11.01 8.56 -24.51
C ALA A 262 -10.23 8.18 -25.79
N HIS A 263 -9.57 7.02 -25.82
CA HIS A 263 -8.64 6.64 -26.89
C HIS A 263 -9.05 5.39 -27.68
N GLY A 264 -10.07 4.66 -27.26
CA GLY A 264 -10.62 3.49 -27.93
C GLY A 264 -11.95 3.77 -28.66
N ASP A 265 -12.25 2.96 -29.67
CA ASP A 265 -13.57 2.87 -30.28
C ASP A 265 -14.41 1.84 -29.53
N ALA A 266 -15.55 2.26 -28.98
CA ALA A 266 -16.36 1.43 -28.08
C ALA A 266 -16.97 0.18 -28.75
N LEU A 267 -17.18 0.21 -30.08
CA LEU A 267 -17.78 -0.91 -30.80
C LEU A 267 -16.75 -2.00 -31.12
N THR A 268 -15.57 -1.60 -31.57
CA THR A 268 -14.56 -2.51 -32.11
C THR A 268 -13.45 -2.83 -31.10
N GLY A 269 -13.23 -1.98 -30.10
CA GLY A 269 -12.12 -2.04 -29.15
C GLY A 269 -10.75 -1.73 -29.76
N LEU A 270 -10.69 -1.22 -31.00
CA LEU A 270 -9.47 -0.65 -31.57
C LEU A 270 -9.24 0.76 -31.00
N LEU A 271 -8.10 1.38 -31.32
CA LEU A 271 -7.93 2.80 -31.04
C LEU A 271 -8.94 3.62 -31.85
N ASN A 272 -9.44 4.71 -31.27
CA ASN A 272 -10.16 5.73 -32.02
C ASN A 272 -9.15 6.69 -32.68
N ARG A 273 -9.64 7.66 -33.46
CA ARG A 273 -8.80 8.67 -34.14
C ARG A 273 -7.81 9.39 -33.19
N ARG A 274 -8.25 9.73 -31.98
CA ARG A 274 -7.40 10.40 -30.98
C ARG A 274 -6.32 9.46 -30.45
N GLY A 275 -6.70 8.23 -30.09
CA GLY A 275 -5.78 7.20 -29.63
C GLY A 275 -4.71 6.85 -30.68
N PHE A 276 -5.12 6.73 -31.94
CA PHE A 276 -4.22 6.48 -33.07
C PHE A 276 -3.19 7.60 -33.24
N THR A 277 -3.65 8.85 -33.19
CA THR A 277 -2.79 10.04 -33.30
C THR A 277 -1.76 10.09 -32.19
N MET A 278 -2.18 9.82 -30.95
CA MET A 278 -1.27 9.77 -29.80
C MET A 278 -0.27 8.62 -29.90
N ALA A 279 -0.72 7.43 -30.30
CA ALA A 279 0.14 6.24 -30.42
C ALA A 279 1.22 6.38 -31.51
N LEU A 280 1.01 7.24 -32.50
CA LEU A 280 1.95 7.53 -33.58
C LEU A 280 2.70 8.86 -33.44
N ALA A 281 2.47 9.60 -32.35
CA ALA A 281 3.17 10.85 -32.09
C ALA A 281 4.69 10.60 -32.04
N GLY A 282 5.44 11.29 -32.92
CA GLY A 282 6.90 11.14 -33.01
C GLY A 282 7.39 9.84 -33.69
N ARG A 283 6.49 8.96 -34.15
CA ARG A 283 6.86 7.73 -34.89
C ARG A 283 6.86 7.91 -36.41
N VAL A 284 6.13 8.91 -36.92
CA VAL A 284 6.08 9.24 -38.34
C VAL A 284 7.40 9.88 -38.77
N ARG A 285 8.25 9.08 -39.41
CA ARG A 285 9.52 9.49 -40.01
C ARG A 285 9.85 8.59 -41.21
N PRO A 286 10.69 9.04 -42.15
CA PRO A 286 11.09 8.23 -43.31
C PRO A 286 11.58 6.84 -42.89
N ALA A 287 11.16 5.82 -43.65
CA ALA A 287 11.49 4.41 -43.42
C ALA A 287 11.11 3.82 -42.05
N ALA A 288 10.32 4.52 -41.21
CA ALA A 288 9.84 3.95 -39.95
C ALA A 288 8.64 3.02 -40.09
N GLY A 289 7.95 3.06 -41.24
CA GLY A 289 6.77 2.24 -41.45
C GLY A 289 5.92 2.68 -42.64
N ALA A 290 4.74 2.08 -42.73
CA ALA A 290 3.73 2.42 -43.73
C ALA A 290 2.36 2.59 -43.07
N LEU A 291 1.59 3.56 -43.55
CA LEU A 291 0.20 3.77 -43.15
C LEU A 291 -0.73 3.17 -44.19
N LEU A 292 -1.68 2.37 -43.72
CA LEU A 292 -2.80 1.86 -44.50
C LEU A 292 -4.06 2.60 -44.06
N PHE A 293 -4.74 3.24 -45.00
CA PHE A 293 -6.10 3.76 -44.82
C PHE A 293 -7.08 2.77 -45.45
N ILE A 294 -8.09 2.36 -44.70
CA ILE A 294 -8.95 1.22 -45.04
C ILE A 294 -10.40 1.66 -44.92
N ASP A 295 -11.19 1.41 -45.96
CA ASP A 295 -12.64 1.65 -46.00
C ASP A 295 -13.36 0.33 -46.24
N LEU A 296 -14.35 0.01 -45.39
CA LEU A 296 -15.17 -1.18 -45.51
C LEU A 296 -16.29 -0.96 -46.55
N ASP A 297 -16.02 -1.36 -47.79
CA ASP A 297 -16.94 -1.22 -48.92
C ASP A 297 -18.28 -1.95 -48.63
N GLY A 298 -19.40 -1.25 -48.76
CA GLY A 298 -20.74 -1.84 -48.73
C GLY A 298 -21.42 -1.90 -47.36
N LEU A 299 -20.87 -1.26 -46.33
CA LEU A 299 -21.47 -1.22 -44.99
C LEU A 299 -22.88 -0.59 -44.96
N LYS A 300 -23.10 0.49 -45.72
CA LYS A 300 -24.42 1.15 -45.77
C LYS A 300 -25.51 0.27 -46.41
N PRO A 301 -25.33 -0.28 -47.63
CA PRO A 301 -26.28 -1.25 -48.18
C PRO A 301 -26.53 -2.44 -47.26
N LEU A 302 -25.50 -2.91 -46.54
CA LEU A 302 -25.66 -3.98 -45.54
C LEU A 302 -26.62 -3.56 -44.41
N ASN A 303 -26.40 -2.38 -43.82
CA ASN A 303 -27.27 -1.84 -42.78
C ASN A 303 -28.70 -1.63 -43.26
N ASP A 304 -28.87 -1.16 -44.49
CA ASP A 304 -30.18 -0.91 -45.09
C ASP A 304 -30.99 -2.21 -45.30
N VAL A 305 -30.30 -3.33 -45.55
CA VAL A 305 -30.94 -4.64 -45.82
C VAL A 305 -31.10 -5.50 -44.56
N LEU A 306 -30.08 -5.54 -43.69
CA LEU A 306 -30.01 -6.47 -42.55
C LEU A 306 -30.03 -5.77 -41.18
N GLY A 307 -30.08 -4.44 -41.15
CA GLY A 307 -30.10 -3.65 -39.92
C GLY A 307 -28.72 -3.34 -39.33
N HIS A 308 -28.71 -2.47 -38.32
CA HIS A 308 -27.46 -1.96 -37.73
C HIS A 308 -26.66 -3.02 -36.96
N GLU A 309 -27.30 -4.02 -36.34
CA GLU A 309 -26.59 -5.12 -35.68
C GLU A 309 -25.68 -5.88 -36.66
N ALA A 310 -26.15 -5.99 -37.91
CA ALA A 310 -25.42 -6.61 -38.99
C ALA A 310 -24.14 -5.82 -39.37
N GLY A 311 -24.26 -4.50 -39.48
CA GLY A 311 -23.09 -3.64 -39.68
C GLY A 311 -22.13 -3.63 -38.49
N ASP A 312 -22.66 -3.69 -37.27
CA ASP A 312 -21.84 -3.75 -36.06
C ASP A 312 -21.00 -5.04 -36.01
N ALA A 313 -21.60 -6.19 -36.36
CA ALA A 313 -20.87 -7.44 -36.52
C ALA A 313 -19.80 -7.35 -37.61
N ALA A 314 -20.11 -6.69 -38.73
CA ALA A 314 -19.15 -6.48 -39.81
C ALA A 314 -17.92 -5.66 -39.36
N LEU A 315 -18.16 -4.59 -38.60
CA LEU A 315 -17.11 -3.72 -38.05
C LEU A 315 -16.25 -4.45 -37.02
N ARG A 316 -16.85 -5.24 -36.13
CA ARG A 316 -16.12 -6.09 -35.18
C ARG A 316 -15.24 -7.12 -35.89
N GLY A 317 -15.77 -7.77 -36.93
CA GLY A 317 -15.02 -8.75 -37.73
C GLY A 317 -13.83 -8.14 -38.47
N MET A 318 -13.96 -6.91 -39.00
CA MET A 318 -12.82 -6.18 -39.56
C MET A 318 -11.78 -5.88 -38.48
N ALA A 319 -12.21 -5.45 -37.29
CA ALA A 319 -11.29 -5.17 -36.19
C ALA A 319 -10.50 -6.39 -35.72
N GLU A 320 -11.15 -7.55 -35.59
CA GLU A 320 -10.48 -8.82 -35.29
C GLU A 320 -9.44 -9.18 -36.35
N ARG A 321 -9.78 -8.98 -37.63
CA ARG A 321 -8.85 -9.22 -38.74
C ARG A 321 -7.63 -8.30 -38.69
N LEU A 322 -7.82 -7.01 -38.38
CA LEU A 322 -6.71 -6.07 -38.21
C LEU A 322 -5.81 -6.49 -37.05
N ARG A 323 -6.38 -6.93 -35.91
CA ARG A 323 -5.61 -7.46 -34.79
C ARG A 323 -4.81 -8.70 -35.18
N ALA A 324 -5.44 -9.64 -35.88
CA ALA A 324 -4.79 -10.88 -36.31
C ALA A 324 -3.65 -10.65 -37.32
N ALA A 325 -3.76 -9.61 -38.15
CA ALA A 325 -2.72 -9.22 -39.12
C ALA A 325 -1.60 -8.35 -38.50
N SER A 326 -1.80 -7.82 -37.29
CA SER A 326 -0.86 -6.92 -36.63
C SER A 326 0.27 -7.68 -35.94
N TRP A 327 1.47 -7.13 -36.02
CA TRP A 327 2.67 -7.59 -35.32
C TRP A 327 3.00 -6.68 -34.13
N PRO A 328 3.89 -7.09 -33.21
CA PRO A 328 4.38 -6.21 -32.15
C PRO A 328 4.91 -4.89 -32.72
N GLY A 329 4.36 -3.78 -32.27
CA GLY A 329 4.70 -2.44 -32.75
C GLY A 329 3.68 -1.84 -33.73
N ASP A 330 2.89 -2.65 -34.43
CA ASP A 330 1.83 -2.13 -35.30
C ASP A 330 0.71 -1.47 -34.48
N VAL A 331 -0.02 -0.55 -35.12
CA VAL A 331 -1.10 0.19 -34.46
C VAL A 331 -2.34 0.17 -35.34
N ALA A 332 -3.44 -0.40 -34.84
CA ALA A 332 -4.73 -0.45 -35.53
C ALA A 332 -5.76 0.48 -34.90
N ALA A 333 -6.55 1.15 -35.73
CA ALA A 333 -7.59 2.09 -35.30
C ALA A 333 -8.83 2.06 -36.17
N ARG A 334 -9.97 2.42 -35.59
CA ARG A 334 -11.18 2.83 -36.32
C ARG A 334 -11.35 4.34 -36.17
N LEU A 335 -11.38 5.05 -37.29
CA LEU A 335 -11.45 6.51 -37.29
C LEU A 335 -12.88 7.04 -37.16
N GLY A 336 -13.86 6.24 -37.58
CA GLY A 336 -15.29 6.53 -37.55
C GLY A 336 -16.01 5.84 -38.72
N GLY A 337 -17.30 5.56 -38.59
CA GLY A 337 -18.06 4.92 -39.67
C GLY A 337 -17.47 3.56 -40.10
N ASP A 338 -17.19 3.43 -41.38
CA ASP A 338 -16.53 2.30 -42.07
C ASP A 338 -15.00 2.49 -42.25
N GLU A 339 -14.42 3.55 -41.70
CA GLU A 339 -13.00 3.90 -41.88
C GLU A 339 -12.10 3.33 -40.77
N PHE A 340 -11.03 2.65 -41.19
CA PHE A 340 -9.99 2.09 -40.35
C PHE A 340 -8.61 2.57 -40.79
N CYS A 341 -7.65 2.49 -39.88
CA CYS A 341 -6.24 2.71 -40.15
C CYS A 341 -5.39 1.61 -39.53
N LEU A 342 -4.30 1.26 -40.21
CA LEU A 342 -3.27 0.37 -39.70
C LEU A 342 -1.90 0.97 -39.98
N TRP A 343 -1.12 1.20 -38.94
CA TRP A 343 0.30 1.52 -39.05
C TRP A 343 1.11 0.23 -38.97
N LEU A 344 1.92 -0.01 -40.00
CA LEU A 344 2.85 -1.13 -40.06
C LEU A 344 4.26 -0.63 -39.70
N GLU A 345 4.78 -1.05 -38.55
CA GLU A 345 6.11 -0.65 -38.09
C GLU A 345 7.20 -1.33 -38.93
N GLY A 346 8.27 -0.57 -39.24
CA GLY A 346 9.47 -1.10 -39.90
C GLY A 346 9.29 -1.50 -41.36
N VAL A 347 8.18 -1.10 -41.99
CA VAL A 347 7.95 -1.34 -43.42
C VAL A 347 8.57 -0.22 -44.26
N GLU A 348 9.50 -0.59 -45.15
CA GLU A 348 10.32 0.36 -45.92
C GLU A 348 9.85 0.58 -47.36
N SER A 349 8.91 -0.23 -47.87
CA SER A 349 8.40 -0.09 -49.24
C SER A 349 6.91 -0.36 -49.34
N GLU A 350 6.28 0.24 -50.36
CA GLU A 350 4.85 0.04 -50.65
C GLU A 350 4.55 -1.43 -51.01
N ALA A 351 5.46 -2.11 -51.71
CA ALA A 351 5.32 -3.52 -52.05
C ALA A 351 5.29 -4.40 -50.78
N ALA A 352 6.17 -4.13 -49.81
CA ALA A 352 6.17 -4.83 -48.53
C ALA A 352 4.91 -4.53 -47.70
N ALA A 353 4.45 -3.28 -47.71
CA ALA A 353 3.20 -2.89 -47.08
C ALA A 353 2.00 -3.62 -47.69
N LEU A 354 1.95 -3.72 -49.03
CA LEU A 354 0.89 -4.42 -49.76
C LEU A 354 0.87 -5.92 -49.44
N ASP A 355 2.04 -6.56 -49.35
CA ASP A 355 2.15 -7.97 -48.98
C ASP A 355 1.61 -8.22 -47.56
N ARG A 356 2.00 -7.37 -46.59
CA ARG A 356 1.44 -7.41 -45.23
C ARG A 356 -0.05 -7.09 -45.19
N ALA A 357 -0.55 -6.24 -46.09
CA ALA A 357 -1.96 -5.86 -46.18
C ALA A 357 -2.85 -6.92 -46.86
N ARG A 358 -2.27 -7.89 -47.56
CA ARG A 358 -3.00 -8.87 -48.39
C ARG A 358 -4.11 -9.63 -47.65
N PRO A 359 -3.93 -10.07 -46.38
CA PRO A 359 -5.00 -10.73 -45.62
C PRO A 359 -6.17 -9.79 -45.27
N ILE A 360 -5.95 -8.47 -45.30
CA ILE A 360 -6.93 -7.44 -44.96
C ILE A 360 -7.79 -7.09 -46.17
N GLY A 361 -7.20 -7.02 -47.36
CA GLY A 361 -7.86 -6.57 -48.60
C GLY A 361 -8.94 -7.49 -49.17
N HIS A 362 -8.95 -8.75 -48.73
CA HIS A 362 -10.02 -9.70 -49.03
C HIS A 362 -10.66 -10.16 -47.73
N PRO A 363 -11.64 -9.41 -47.18
CA PRO A 363 -12.49 -9.90 -46.11
C PRO A 363 -13.11 -11.20 -46.61
N GLY A 364 -12.64 -12.32 -46.10
CA GLY A 364 -13.35 -13.59 -46.23
C GLY A 364 -14.71 -13.49 -45.51
N PRO A 365 -15.55 -14.52 -45.60
CA PRO A 365 -16.83 -14.53 -44.91
C PRO A 365 -16.63 -14.16 -43.43
N LEU A 366 -17.28 -13.07 -43.00
CA LEU A 366 -17.40 -12.77 -41.58
C LEU A 366 -18.37 -13.78 -40.95
N PRO A 367 -18.19 -14.16 -39.68
CA PRO A 367 -19.11 -15.07 -39.01
C PRO A 367 -20.56 -14.58 -39.17
N GLY A 368 -21.40 -15.36 -39.87
CA GLY A 368 -22.81 -15.03 -40.13
C GLY A 368 -23.14 -14.46 -41.53
N TRP A 369 -22.19 -14.35 -42.47
CA TRP A 369 -22.41 -13.78 -43.81
C TRP A 369 -22.14 -14.74 -44.98
N PRO A 370 -22.80 -14.56 -46.15
CA PRO A 370 -22.60 -15.42 -47.31
C PRO A 370 -21.17 -15.32 -47.88
N GLU A 371 -20.60 -16.47 -48.24
CA GLU A 371 -19.20 -16.63 -48.71
C GLU A 371 -18.93 -16.01 -50.10
N ALA A 372 -19.96 -15.78 -50.91
CA ALA A 372 -19.83 -15.22 -52.27
C ALA A 372 -21.15 -14.61 -52.77
N GLY A 373 -21.05 -13.60 -53.65
CA GLY A 373 -22.20 -12.96 -54.33
C GLY A 373 -22.17 -11.42 -54.27
N GLU A 374 -23.25 -10.77 -54.73
CA GLU A 374 -23.44 -9.30 -54.76
C GLU A 374 -23.48 -8.62 -53.36
N GLY A 375 -23.28 -9.38 -52.26
CA GLY A 375 -23.25 -8.90 -50.88
C GLY A 375 -21.95 -9.14 -50.11
N ALA A 376 -20.87 -9.59 -50.76
CA ALA A 376 -19.58 -9.80 -50.10
C ALA A 376 -18.94 -8.45 -49.72
N LEU A 377 -18.70 -8.23 -48.42
CA LEU A 377 -17.97 -7.06 -47.92
C LEU A 377 -16.53 -7.09 -48.44
N ARG A 378 -16.07 -5.95 -48.97
CA ARG A 378 -14.70 -5.78 -49.44
C ARG A 378 -14.05 -4.63 -48.68
N ALA A 379 -12.72 -4.57 -48.70
CA ALA A 379 -12.00 -3.43 -48.19
C ALA A 379 -11.32 -2.70 -49.36
N SER A 380 -11.42 -1.38 -49.35
CA SER A 380 -10.58 -0.50 -50.18
C SER A 380 -9.41 -0.03 -49.34
N LEU A 381 -8.20 -0.15 -49.87
CA LEU A 381 -6.96 0.14 -49.14
C LEU A 381 -6.17 1.17 -49.91
N GLY A 382 -5.70 2.19 -49.20
CA GLY A 382 -4.71 3.13 -49.67
C GLY A 382 -3.49 3.05 -48.79
N ILE A 383 -2.31 3.03 -49.42
CA ILE A 383 -1.04 2.90 -48.72
C ILE A 383 -0.26 4.19 -48.92
N ALA A 384 0.39 4.66 -47.85
CA ALA A 384 1.35 5.74 -47.93
C ALA A 384 2.54 5.47 -47.01
N LEU A 385 3.75 5.75 -47.50
CA LEU A 385 4.98 5.76 -46.70
C LEU A 385 5.31 7.19 -46.26
N PRO A 386 5.79 7.43 -45.03
CA PRO A 386 6.18 8.75 -44.57
C PRO A 386 7.28 9.38 -45.42
N ALA A 387 7.10 10.65 -45.79
CA ALA A 387 8.11 11.48 -46.41
C ALA A 387 8.92 12.27 -45.37
N ALA A 388 10.05 12.84 -45.80
CA ALA A 388 10.89 13.65 -44.92
C ALA A 388 10.15 14.90 -44.43
N GLY A 389 10.11 15.10 -43.10
CA GLY A 389 9.44 16.24 -42.47
C GLY A 389 7.91 16.18 -42.48
N GLU A 390 7.32 15.05 -42.87
CA GLU A 390 5.88 14.88 -42.94
C GLU A 390 5.26 14.55 -41.58
N ASP A 391 4.11 15.15 -41.28
CA ASP A 391 3.31 14.81 -40.11
C ASP A 391 2.27 13.70 -40.37
N LEU A 392 1.70 13.16 -39.29
CA LEU A 392 0.71 12.10 -39.40
C LEU A 392 -0.53 12.54 -40.20
N GLY A 393 -0.97 13.79 -40.05
CA GLY A 393 -2.16 14.30 -40.74
C GLY A 393 -2.00 14.29 -42.26
N SER A 394 -0.86 14.78 -42.74
CA SER A 394 -0.51 14.79 -44.17
C SER A 394 -0.37 13.37 -44.72
N LEU A 395 0.25 12.46 -43.94
CA LEU A 395 0.37 11.06 -44.30
C LEU A 395 -0.99 10.37 -44.42
N MET A 396 -1.88 10.60 -43.45
CA MET A 396 -3.26 10.09 -43.47
C MET A 396 -4.03 10.59 -44.69
N MET A 397 -3.89 11.88 -45.04
CA MET A 397 -4.54 12.46 -46.21
C MET A 397 -4.06 11.82 -47.52
N ARG A 398 -2.76 11.50 -47.65
CA ARG A 398 -2.25 10.79 -48.83
C ARG A 398 -2.73 9.34 -48.89
N ALA A 399 -2.76 8.64 -47.76
CA ALA A 399 -3.26 7.28 -47.70
C ALA A 399 -4.76 7.22 -48.05
N ASP A 400 -5.56 8.18 -47.55
CA ASP A 400 -6.98 8.33 -47.90
C ASP A 400 -7.18 8.61 -49.39
N ALA A 401 -6.42 9.53 -49.98
CA ALA A 401 -6.47 9.80 -51.42
C ALA A 401 -6.13 8.56 -52.27
N ALA A 402 -5.14 7.75 -51.85
CA ALA A 402 -4.80 6.50 -52.50
C ALA A 402 -5.94 5.46 -52.38
N MET A 403 -6.58 5.37 -51.21
CA MET A 403 -7.73 4.50 -50.96
C MET A 403 -8.90 4.89 -51.88
N TYR A 404 -9.19 6.19 -51.97
CA TYR A 404 -10.26 6.70 -52.81
C TYR A 404 -10.04 6.41 -54.31
N ALA A 405 -8.79 6.47 -54.77
CA ALA A 405 -8.43 6.07 -56.14
C ALA A 405 -8.74 4.58 -56.41
N VAL A 406 -8.43 3.70 -55.46
CA VAL A 406 -8.78 2.27 -55.52
C VAL A 406 -10.29 2.07 -55.55
N LYS A 407 -11.04 2.78 -54.71
CA LYS A 407 -12.52 2.71 -54.64
C LYS A 407 -13.16 3.14 -55.97
N ARG A 408 -12.65 4.21 -56.60
CA ARG A 408 -13.11 4.67 -57.93
C ARG A 408 -12.81 3.67 -59.04
N ALA A 409 -11.62 3.06 -59.05
CA ALA A 409 -11.25 2.06 -60.06
C ALA A 409 -12.18 0.82 -60.00
N LYS A 410 -12.54 0.37 -58.79
CA LYS A 410 -13.51 -0.73 -58.58
C LYS A 410 -14.93 -0.38 -59.07
N ALA A 411 -15.37 0.86 -58.88
CA ALA A 411 -16.69 1.32 -59.33
C ALA A 411 -16.77 1.50 -60.86
N GLY A 412 -15.69 1.94 -61.50
CA GLY A 412 -15.61 2.13 -62.95
C GLY A 412 -15.56 0.84 -63.78
N GLY A 413 -15.12 -0.27 -63.19
CA GLY A 413 -15.06 -1.59 -63.85
C GLY A 413 -16.35 -2.43 -63.78
N ARG A 414 -17.44 -1.88 -63.20
CA ARG A 414 -18.75 -2.53 -63.07
C ARG A 414 -19.79 -2.08 -64.13
N ARG A 415 -19.34 -1.46 -65.22
CA ARG A 415 -20.22 -1.06 -66.35
C ARG A 415 -20.15 -2.03 -67.51
#